data_AF-C9S5A3-F1
#
_entry.id   AF-C9S5A3-F1
#
_cell.length_a   1.000
_cell.length_b   1.000
_cell.length_c   1.000
_cell.angle_alpha   90.00
_cell.angle_beta   90.00
_cell.angle_gamma   90.00
#
_symmetry.space_group_name_H-M   'P 1'
#
loop_
_entity.id
_entity.type
_entity.pdbx_description
1 polymer ?
#
loop_
_entity_poly.entity_id
_entity_poly.type
_entity_poly.pdbx_seq_one_letter_code
_entity_poly.pdbx_strand_id
1 'polypeptide(L)'
;MGGGPKVPYPKHVWSPAGGWYTQPSNWRANTAVMGLVMFGVMCGVWKISSEKEHRYIMPKEGAFFPSRYWSKQLIEYDQEQAAKKKAAGEASS
;
A
#
# COMPACT_ATOMS: atom_id res chain seq x y z
N MET A 1 -11.30 8.24 30.92
CA MET A 1 -12.45 7.76 30.12
C MET A 1 -13.21 6.71 30.92
N GLY A 2 -14.13 7.13 31.79
CA GLY A 2 -14.98 6.21 32.56
C GLY A 2 -16.26 5.96 31.78
N GLY A 3 -16.53 4.71 31.40
CA GLY A 3 -17.80 4.35 30.79
C GLY A 3 -18.93 4.55 31.80
N GLY A 4 -20.00 5.27 31.41
CA GLY A 4 -21.22 5.38 32.21
C GLY A 4 -21.83 4.00 32.52
N PRO A 5 -22.85 3.95 33.40
CA PRO A 5 -23.46 2.70 33.83
C PRO A 5 -23.94 1.87 32.64
N LYS A 6 -23.57 0.58 32.61
CA LYS A 6 -23.97 -0.35 31.54
C LYS A 6 -25.45 -0.71 31.69
N VAL A 7 -26.23 -0.47 30.64
CA VAL A 7 -27.62 -0.93 30.56
C VAL A 7 -27.65 -2.46 30.47
N PRO A 8 -28.58 -3.19 31.12
CA PRO A 8 -28.74 -4.63 30.94
C PRO A 8 -28.95 -5.00 29.47
N TYR A 9 -28.30 -6.07 29.02
CA TYR A 9 -28.38 -6.58 27.65
C TYR A 9 -28.38 -8.12 27.64
N PRO A 10 -28.93 -8.76 26.60
CA PRO A 10 -28.94 -10.22 26.49
C PRO A 10 -27.53 -10.76 26.22
N LYS A 11 -27.06 -11.69 27.06
CA LYS A 11 -25.69 -12.25 26.99
C LYS A 11 -25.49 -13.36 25.96
N HIS A 12 -26.59 -13.96 25.49
CA HIS A 12 -26.57 -15.11 24.60
C HIS A 12 -26.78 -14.73 23.13
N VAL A 13 -26.96 -13.45 22.83
CA VAL A 13 -27.13 -12.96 21.45
C VAL A 13 -25.75 -12.74 20.85
N TRP A 14 -25.53 -13.33 19.67
CA TRP A 14 -24.31 -13.17 18.90
C TRP A 14 -24.59 -12.41 17.61
N SER A 15 -23.66 -11.54 17.22
CA SER A 15 -23.66 -10.86 15.92
C SER A 15 -22.22 -10.75 15.42
N PRO A 16 -21.99 -10.81 14.10
CA PRO A 16 -20.66 -10.75 13.52
C PRO A 16 -19.93 -9.42 13.80
N ALA A 17 -20.66 -8.34 13.98
CA ALA A 17 -20.08 -7.02 14.30
C ALA A 17 -19.77 -6.84 15.81
N GLY A 18 -20.15 -7.82 16.65
CA GLY A 18 -20.12 -7.71 18.10
C GLY A 18 -21.51 -7.48 18.69
N GLY A 19 -21.57 -6.82 19.84
CA GLY A 19 -22.80 -6.61 20.62
C GLY A 19 -22.64 -5.45 21.59
N TRP A 20 -23.38 -5.48 22.70
CA TRP A 20 -23.35 -4.40 23.68
C TRP A 20 -22.02 -4.36 24.45
N TYR A 21 -21.33 -3.22 24.38
CA TYR A 21 -20.09 -2.92 25.13
C TYR A 21 -18.99 -3.98 24.96
N THR A 22 -18.79 -4.49 23.75
CA THR A 22 -17.79 -5.53 23.47
C THR A 22 -16.38 -5.06 23.78
N GLN A 23 -15.75 -5.69 24.76
CA GLN A 23 -14.36 -5.46 25.12
C GLN A 23 -13.68 -6.82 25.31
N PRO A 24 -13.38 -7.54 24.22
CA PRO A 24 -12.71 -8.83 24.31
C PRO A 24 -11.28 -8.63 24.82
N SER A 25 -10.81 -9.55 25.66
CA SER A 25 -9.47 -9.49 26.26
C SER A 25 -8.34 -9.52 25.22
N ASN A 26 -8.58 -10.12 24.06
CA ASN A 26 -7.61 -10.31 22.97
C ASN A 26 -7.72 -9.27 21.84
N TRP A 27 -8.41 -8.14 22.05
CA TRP A 27 -8.64 -7.16 20.97
C TRP A 27 -7.35 -6.73 20.26
N ARG A 28 -6.24 -6.55 20.99
CA ARG A 28 -4.94 -6.13 20.43
C ARG A 28 -4.39 -7.14 19.43
N ALA A 29 -4.40 -8.42 19.80
CA ALA A 29 -3.90 -9.49 18.95
C ALA A 29 -4.77 -9.63 17.69
N ASN A 30 -6.10 -9.61 17.85
CA ASN A 30 -7.02 -9.70 16.72
C ASN A 30 -6.83 -8.53 15.74
N THR A 31 -6.68 -7.30 16.24
CA THR A 31 -6.40 -6.13 15.40
C THR A 31 -5.05 -6.25 14.71
N ALA A 32 -4.01 -6.76 15.38
CA ALA A 32 -2.70 -6.97 14.77
C ALA A 32 -2.77 -7.99 13.63
N VAL A 33 -3.47 -9.11 13.82
CA VAL A 33 -3.68 -10.13 12.79
C VAL A 33 -4.43 -9.53 11.59
N MET A 34 -5.53 -8.82 11.82
CA MET A 34 -6.29 -8.19 10.73
C MET A 34 -5.47 -7.11 10.01
N GLY A 35 -4.66 -6.35 10.74
CA GLY A 35 -3.73 -5.38 10.17
C GLY A 35 -2.68 -6.03 9.27
N LEU A 36 -2.12 -7.16 9.69
CA LEU A 36 -1.15 -7.92 8.90
C LEU A 36 -1.77 -8.47 7.61
N VAL A 37 -2.99 -9.02 7.69
CA VAL A 37 -3.72 -9.50 6.51
C VAL A 37 -3.98 -8.34 5.54
N MET A 38 -4.49 -7.22 6.03
CA MET A 38 -4.74 -6.03 5.20
C MET A 38 -3.46 -5.54 4.52
N PHE A 39 -2.37 -5.43 5.29
CA PHE A 39 -1.06 -5.03 4.77
C PHE A 39 -0.57 -5.96 3.66
N GLY A 40 -0.67 -7.28 3.87
CA GLY A 40 -0.30 -8.27 2.85
C GLY A 40 -1.08 -8.11 1.55
N VAL A 41 -2.40 -7.92 1.64
CA VAL A 41 -3.26 -7.66 0.46
C VAL A 41 -2.84 -6.37 -0.24
N MET A 42 -2.62 -5.28 0.50
CA MET A 42 -2.21 -4.00 -0.07
C MET A 42 -0.86 -4.10 -0.78
N CYS A 43 0.13 -4.78 -0.19
CA CYS A 43 1.42 -5.01 -0.84
C CYS A 43 1.29 -5.84 -2.12
N GLY A 44 0.45 -6.89 -2.11
CA GLY A 44 0.20 -7.72 -3.29
C GLY A 44 -0.44 -6.93 -4.44
N VAL A 45 -1.49 -6.17 -4.14
CA VAL A 45 -2.17 -5.30 -5.12
C VAL A 45 -1.23 -4.21 -5.63
N TRP A 46 -0.44 -3.59 -4.75
CA TRP A 46 0.53 -2.56 -5.12
C TRP A 46 1.59 -3.10 -6.09
N LYS A 47 2.14 -4.29 -5.82
CA LYS A 47 3.11 -4.93 -6.73
C LYS A 47 2.51 -5.18 -8.11
N ILE A 48 1.31 -5.77 -8.16
CA ILE A 48 0.61 -6.01 -9.42
C ILE A 48 0.34 -4.70 -10.17
N SER A 49 -0.07 -3.67 -9.43
CA SER A 49 -0.31 -2.34 -9.99
C SER A 49 0.95 -1.72 -10.56
N SER A 50 2.10 -1.83 -9.88
CA SER A 50 3.36 -1.22 -10.34
C SER A 50 3.97 -1.94 -11.54
N GLU A 51 3.75 -3.25 -11.65
CA GLU A 51 4.17 -4.06 -12.80
C GLU A 51 3.29 -3.81 -14.03
N LYS A 52 1.99 -3.54 -13.83
CA LYS A 52 1.02 -3.29 -14.90
C LYS A 52 0.87 -1.81 -15.26
N GLU A 53 1.51 -0.91 -14.51
CA GLU A 53 1.47 0.52 -14.84
C GLU A 53 2.12 0.75 -16.21
N HIS A 54 1.31 1.18 -17.17
CA HIS A 54 1.75 1.54 -18.51
C HIS A 54 1.30 2.96 -18.86
N ARG A 55 2.24 3.75 -19.37
CA ARG A 55 2.08 5.15 -19.77
C ARG A 55 2.41 5.27 -21.25
N TYR A 56 1.48 5.88 -21.99
CA TYR A 56 1.65 6.15 -23.42
C TYR A 56 2.56 7.35 -23.69
N ILE A 57 2.62 8.29 -22.75
CA ILE A 57 3.46 9.49 -22.85
C ILE A 57 4.48 9.44 -21.72
N MET A 58 5.76 9.41 -22.10
CA MET A 58 6.83 9.39 -21.12
C MET A 58 6.98 10.76 -20.44
N PRO A 59 7.26 10.80 -19.13
CA PRO A 59 7.47 12.05 -18.40
C PRO A 59 8.68 12.82 -18.92
N LYS A 60 8.62 14.15 -18.83
CA LYS A 60 9.76 15.03 -19.14
C LYS A 60 10.94 14.74 -18.20
N GLU A 61 12.15 14.87 -18.71
CA GLU A 61 13.36 14.75 -17.91
C GLU A 61 13.33 15.77 -16.74
N GLY A 62 13.64 15.32 -15.52
CA GLY A 62 13.61 16.16 -14.32
C GLY A 62 12.22 16.36 -13.67
N ALA A 63 11.12 15.85 -14.24
CA ALA A 63 9.82 15.91 -13.58
C ALA A 63 9.73 14.95 -12.38
N PHE A 64 9.20 15.43 -11.25
CA PHE A 64 8.95 14.63 -10.06
C PHE A 64 7.58 13.93 -10.13
N PHE A 65 7.58 12.61 -9.89
CA PHE A 65 6.38 11.82 -9.65
C PHE A 65 6.75 10.58 -8.82
N PRO A 66 5.98 10.23 -7.77
CA PRO A 66 6.37 9.17 -6.85
C PRO A 66 6.51 7.79 -7.51
N SER A 67 5.64 7.48 -8.47
CA SER A 67 5.64 6.21 -9.19
C SER A 67 6.90 5.91 -9.99
N ARG A 68 7.79 6.90 -10.20
CA ARG A 68 9.11 6.70 -10.80
C ARG A 68 9.95 5.66 -10.06
N TYR A 69 9.75 5.54 -8.74
CA TYR A 69 10.56 4.66 -7.89
C TYR A 69 10.13 3.19 -7.90
N TRP A 70 8.90 2.89 -8.34
CA TRP A 70 8.35 1.53 -8.24
C TRP A 70 7.69 0.99 -9.51
N SER A 71 7.39 1.86 -10.48
CA SER A 71 6.73 1.42 -11.72
C SER A 71 7.76 0.85 -12.67
N LYS A 72 7.53 -0.38 -13.11
CA LYS A 72 8.48 -1.12 -13.95
C LYS A 72 8.86 -0.36 -15.21
N GLN A 73 7.87 0.12 -15.96
CA GLN A 73 8.07 0.84 -17.22
C GLN A 73 8.95 2.10 -17.06
N LEU A 74 8.77 2.83 -15.95
CA LEU A 74 9.50 4.08 -15.72
C LEU A 74 10.95 3.83 -15.32
N ILE A 75 11.19 2.82 -14.49
CA ILE A 75 12.54 2.41 -14.10
C ILE A 75 13.34 1.96 -15.33
N GLU A 76 12.74 1.13 -16.18
CA GLU A 76 13.37 0.66 -17.43
C GLU A 76 13.67 1.83 -18.37
N TYR A 77 12.69 2.72 -18.57
CA TYR A 77 12.88 3.93 -19.38
C TYR A 77 14.02 4.83 -18.87
N ASP A 78 14.11 5.05 -17.56
CA ASP A 78 15.16 5.89 -16.97
C ASP A 78 16.55 5.26 -17.14
N GLN A 79 16.67 3.94 -17.00
CA GLN A 79 17.90 3.21 -17.23
C GLN A 79 18.36 3.31 -18.70
N GLU A 80 17.44 3.18 -19.65
CA GLU A 80 17.73 3.35 -21.08
C GLU A 80 18.21 4.77 -21.40
N GLN A 81 17.56 5.80 -20.85
CA GLN A 81 17.97 7.19 -21.08
C GLN A 81 19.35 7.48 -20.49
N ALA A 82 19.65 6.95 -19.30
CA ALA A 82 20.97 7.07 -18.69
C ALA A 82 22.06 6.39 -19.54
N ALA A 83 21.78 5.18 -20.06
CA ALA A 83 22.70 4.45 -20.94
C ALA A 83 22.96 5.21 -22.25
N LYS A 84 21.92 5.76 -22.88
CA LYS A 84 22.04 6.57 -24.11
C LYS A 84 22.90 7.83 -23.89
N LYS A 85 22.68 8.54 -22.78
CA LYS A 85 23.47 9.73 -22.42
C LYS A 85 24.94 9.39 -22.21
N LYS A 86 25.23 8.27 -21.55
CA LYS A 86 26.60 7.78 -21.35
C LYS A 86 27.28 7.49 -22.69
N ALA A 87 26.64 6.73 -23.58
CA ALA A 87 27.18 6.40 -24.90
C ALA A 87 27.41 7.65 -25.78
N ALA A 88 26.49 8.62 -25.74
CA ALA A 88 26.65 9.88 -26.48
C ALA A 88 27.80 10.75 -25.94
N GLY A 89 28.02 10.77 -24.62
CA GLY A 89 29.16 11.46 -24.01
C GLY A 89 30.49 10.80 -24.36
N GLU A 90 30.54 9.47 -24.40
CA GLU A 90 31.72 8.71 -24.83
C GLU A 90 32.04 8.92 -26.32
N ALA A 91 31.04 9.03 -27.20
CA ALA A 91 31.25 9.31 -28.62
C ALA A 91 31.68 10.75 -28.94
N SER A 92 31.52 11.68 -27.99
CA SER A 92 31.89 13.10 -28.12
C SER A 92 33.23 13.45 -27.46
N SER A 93 33.89 12.47 -26.82
CA SER A 93 35.19 12.63 -26.15
C SER A 93 36.29 12.00 -26.98
#